data_AF-A0A7L7L4U1-F1
#
_entry.id   AF-A0A7L7L4U1-F1
#
_cell.length_a   1.000
_cell.length_b   1.000
_cell.length_c   1.000
_cell.angle_alpha   90.00
_cell.angle_beta   90.00
_cell.angle_gamma   90.00
#
_symmetry.space_group_name_H-M   'P 1'
#
loop_
_entity.id
_entity.type
_entity.pdbx_description
1 polymer ?
#
loop_
_entity_poly.entity_id
_entity_poly.type
_entity_poly.pdbx_seq_one_letter_code
_entity_poly.pdbx_strand_id
1 'polypeptide(L)'
;MKIPYSLPLKLSTLLVAGAALSAVIMMVTLNLLRPAERIIYLVTLVPLILPLGYVFFWQRREKKQQQHSPHILAFWQGVISYALAFDIVSFGWKKVFGLQFRPVPLSIADIPTGEQVPSWLMWHFYGYSHTFGMIVASAQIIGSFLLLFRRTRLLGTIILLPVMVNILFINYFYQLGIGPLYQSIVLAFGLVYLLLAEYPRLVTFFFNAQESLPAISLGSNKIKNAVRLLIMVLAFGYIYLFYLRSQAARESELYGVYDVKSLRINKQLTSLKAMGQDSILNRVYFDDGNACILQFNSHKRRLFGHYDYDPQRKTFKSVFNFISDPTGDYMPRRKTDTLQAIVTRFDSGKAISIAGFMGQDSLQLVLQKVR
;
A
#
# COMPACT_ATOMS: atom_id res chain seq x y z
N MET A 1 -34.90 27.18 1.04
CA MET A 1 -35.61 25.90 1.25
C MET A 1 -35.25 25.38 2.64
N LYS A 2 -36.08 25.62 3.67
CA LYS A 2 -35.82 25.12 5.03
C LYS A 2 -36.14 23.62 5.03
N ILE A 3 -35.12 22.76 4.95
CA ILE A 3 -35.32 21.33 5.16
C ILE A 3 -35.66 21.17 6.65
N PRO A 4 -36.90 20.81 7.04
CA PRO A 4 -37.15 20.42 8.42
C PRO A 4 -36.22 19.24 8.73
N TYR A 5 -35.55 19.25 9.90
CA TYR A 5 -34.58 18.22 10.30
C TYR A 5 -35.19 16.82 10.13
N SER A 6 -34.85 16.16 9.02
CA SER A 6 -35.50 14.92 8.63
C SER A 6 -35.13 13.82 9.63
N LEU A 7 -36.06 12.89 9.88
CA LEU A 7 -35.79 11.74 10.75
C LEU A 7 -34.51 10.98 10.34
N PRO A 8 -34.22 10.74 9.04
CA PRO A 8 -32.97 10.12 8.61
C PRO A 8 -31.72 10.89 9.05
N LEU A 9 -31.73 12.22 9.00
CA LEU A 9 -30.59 13.04 9.42
C LEU A 9 -30.34 12.94 10.93
N LYS A 10 -31.41 12.95 11.73
CA LYS A 10 -31.28 12.79 13.18
C LYS A 10 -30.74 11.41 13.54
N LEU A 11 -31.30 10.37 12.92
CA LEU A 11 -30.89 9.00 13.14
C LEU A 11 -29.42 8.78 12.75
N SER A 12 -29.00 9.22 11.56
CA SER A 12 -27.62 9.08 11.12
C SER A 12 -26.65 9.84 12.02
N THR A 13 -27.00 11.05 12.44
CA THR A 13 -26.18 11.84 13.38
C THR A 13 -25.99 11.12 14.71
N LEU A 14 -27.08 10.60 15.28
CA LEU A 14 -27.06 9.89 16.56
C LEU A 14 -26.31 8.55 16.47
N LEU A 15 -26.47 7.81 15.38
CA LEU A 15 -25.72 6.57 15.13
C LEU A 15 -24.22 6.83 15.02
N VAL A 16 -23.81 7.85 14.25
CA VAL A 16 -22.40 8.21 14.10
C VAL A 16 -21.82 8.72 15.43
N ALA A 17 -22.57 9.55 16.17
CA ALA A 17 -22.15 10.00 17.49
C ALA A 17 -21.97 8.84 18.47
N GLY A 18 -22.94 7.92 18.51
CA GLY A 18 -22.89 6.72 19.33
C GLY A 18 -21.70 5.83 18.99
N ALA A 19 -21.46 5.59 17.69
CA ALA A 19 -20.31 4.82 17.23
C ALA A 19 -18.98 5.50 17.59
N ALA A 20 -18.84 6.80 17.38
CA ALA A 20 -17.64 7.55 17.73
C ALA A 20 -17.34 7.50 19.24
N LEU A 21 -18.36 7.68 20.09
CA LEU A 21 -18.22 7.53 21.54
C LEU A 21 -17.88 6.09 21.94
N SER A 22 -18.51 5.10 21.29
CA SER A 22 -18.21 3.68 21.51
C SER A 22 -16.74 3.36 21.22
N ALA A 23 -16.21 3.84 20.09
CA ALA A 23 -14.80 3.66 19.72
C ALA A 23 -13.85 4.31 20.73
N VAL A 24 -14.14 5.54 21.18
CA VAL A 24 -13.35 6.22 22.22
C VAL A 24 -13.34 5.41 23.52
N ILE A 25 -14.52 4.97 23.99
CA ILE A 25 -14.64 4.20 25.22
C ILE A 25 -13.90 2.87 25.09
N MET A 26 -14.05 2.17 23.97
CA MET A 26 -13.34 0.92 23.69
C MET A 26 -11.83 1.15 23.78
N MET A 27 -11.32 2.19 23.11
CA MET A 27 -9.90 2.54 23.11
C MET A 27 -9.38 2.83 24.52
N VAL A 28 -10.06 3.70 25.28
CA VAL A 28 -9.62 4.08 26.63
C VAL A 28 -9.64 2.87 27.56
N THR A 29 -10.71 2.08 27.51
CA THR A 29 -10.88 0.91 28.38
C THR A 29 -9.82 -0.16 28.09
N LEU A 30 -9.56 -0.45 26.81
CA LEU A 30 -8.53 -1.43 26.40
C LEU A 30 -7.13 -0.99 26.83
N ASN A 31 -6.78 0.29 26.67
CA ASN A 31 -5.42 0.76 26.91
C ASN A 31 -5.13 1.06 28.39
N LEU A 32 -6.12 1.55 29.16
CA LEU A 32 -5.90 2.07 30.52
C LEU A 32 -6.36 1.10 31.61
N LEU A 33 -7.54 0.48 31.46
CA LEU A 33 -8.19 -0.24 32.54
C LEU A 33 -7.97 -1.75 32.50
N ARG A 34 -7.63 -2.31 31.32
CA ARG A 34 -7.46 -3.76 31.06
C ARG A 34 -8.48 -4.66 31.80
N PRO A 35 -9.79 -4.33 31.80
CA PRO A 35 -10.77 -5.15 32.50
C PRO A 35 -11.02 -6.47 31.73
N ALA A 36 -11.76 -7.38 32.34
CA ALA A 36 -12.23 -8.59 31.64
C ALA A 36 -12.96 -8.20 30.34
N GLU A 37 -12.67 -8.90 29.24
CA GLU A 37 -13.14 -8.55 27.89
C GLU A 37 -14.65 -8.31 27.81
N ARG A 38 -15.43 -9.10 28.57
CA ARG A 38 -16.91 -8.97 28.65
C ARG A 38 -17.37 -7.58 29.10
N ILE A 39 -16.66 -6.96 30.04
CA ILE A 39 -16.99 -5.63 30.56
C ILE A 39 -16.78 -4.58 29.47
N ILE A 40 -15.72 -4.73 28.67
CA ILE A 40 -15.42 -3.82 27.55
C ILE A 40 -16.58 -3.83 26.56
N TYR A 41 -17.00 -5.02 26.12
CA TYR A 41 -18.10 -5.14 25.17
C TYR A 41 -19.40 -4.53 25.70
N LEU A 42 -19.76 -4.79 26.96
CA LEU A 42 -20.97 -4.21 27.58
C LEU A 42 -20.94 -2.69 27.60
N VAL A 43 -19.83 -2.07 28.04
CA VAL A 43 -19.73 -0.61 28.12
C VAL A 43 -19.72 0.02 26.72
N THR A 44 -19.11 -0.64 25.72
CA THR A 44 -19.12 -0.15 24.32
C THR A 44 -20.49 -0.24 23.64
N LEU A 45 -21.38 -1.14 24.07
CA LEU A 45 -22.72 -1.28 23.51
C LEU A 45 -23.66 -0.14 23.95
N VAL A 46 -23.48 0.39 25.16
CA VAL A 46 -24.31 1.48 25.71
C VAL A 46 -24.41 2.69 24.77
N PRO A 47 -23.31 3.32 24.31
CA PRO A 47 -23.38 4.45 23.39
C PRO A 47 -23.89 4.09 21.99
N LEU A 48 -23.93 2.81 21.59
CA LEU A 48 -24.54 2.38 20.33
C LEU A 48 -26.07 2.29 20.42
N ILE A 49 -26.60 1.90 21.59
CA ILE A 49 -28.03 1.65 21.79
C ILE A 49 -28.76 2.91 22.27
N LEU A 50 -28.20 3.67 23.21
CA LEU A 50 -28.86 4.85 23.78
C LEU A 50 -29.33 5.88 22.72
N PRO A 51 -28.57 6.19 21.65
CA PRO A 51 -29.00 7.16 20.66
C PRO A 51 -30.21 6.70 19.85
N LEU A 52 -30.42 5.38 19.68
CA LEU A 52 -31.61 4.83 19.01
C LEU A 52 -32.89 5.15 19.78
N GLY A 53 -32.85 5.07 21.11
CA GLY A 53 -33.97 5.48 21.96
C GLY A 53 -34.16 7.00 21.99
N TYR A 54 -33.05 7.75 22.02
CA TYR A 54 -33.08 9.21 22.09
C TYR A 54 -33.70 9.86 20.85
N VAL A 55 -33.60 9.24 19.66
CA VAL A 55 -34.19 9.81 18.43
C VAL A 55 -35.71 9.99 18.54
N PHE A 56 -36.40 9.06 19.21
CA PHE A 56 -37.86 9.13 19.42
C PHE A 56 -38.23 10.25 20.39
N PHE A 57 -37.41 10.44 21.44
CA PHE A 57 -37.57 11.55 22.37
C PHE A 57 -37.37 12.90 21.66
N TRP A 58 -36.31 13.02 20.86
CA TRP A 58 -36.05 14.22 20.06
C TRP A 58 -37.21 14.49 19.08
N GLN A 59 -37.70 13.48 18.37
CA GLN A 59 -38.82 13.62 17.44
C GLN A 59 -40.10 14.09 18.12
N ARG A 60 -40.40 13.58 19.33
CA ARG A 60 -41.57 14.01 20.11
C ARG A 60 -41.43 15.45 20.63
N ARG A 61 -40.23 15.84 21.09
CA ARG A 61 -39.98 17.22 21.57
C ARG A 61 -39.98 18.26 20.46
N GLU A 62 -39.50 17.91 19.27
CA GLU A 62 -39.50 18.83 18.13
C GLU A 62 -40.93 19.27 17.76
N LYS A 63 -41.92 18.37 17.86
CA LYS A 63 -43.34 18.72 17.63
C LYS A 63 -43.83 19.84 18.55
N LYS A 64 -43.25 19.96 19.76
CA LYS A 64 -43.60 21.02 20.73
C LYS A 64 -42.69 22.25 20.63
N GLN A 65 -41.43 22.10 20.20
CA GLN A 65 -40.41 23.15 20.22
C GLN A 65 -39.47 23.08 19.00
N GLN A 66 -39.99 23.41 17.81
CA GLN A 66 -39.26 23.28 16.53
C GLN A 66 -37.95 24.10 16.46
N GLN A 67 -37.87 25.23 17.16
CA GLN A 67 -36.70 26.12 17.11
C GLN A 67 -35.43 25.53 17.78
N HIS A 68 -35.54 24.46 18.58
CA HIS A 68 -34.40 23.89 19.33
C HIS A 68 -33.63 22.81 18.54
N SER A 69 -34.24 22.16 17.55
CA SER A 69 -33.60 21.10 16.75
C SER A 69 -32.26 21.48 16.08
N PRO A 70 -32.07 22.71 15.54
CA PRO A 70 -30.77 23.13 15.02
C PRO A 70 -29.64 23.04 16.04
N HIS A 71 -29.90 23.49 17.27
CA HIS A 71 -28.92 23.53 18.34
C HIS A 71 -28.55 22.12 18.82
N ILE A 72 -29.54 21.22 18.89
CA ILE A 72 -29.34 19.81 19.23
C ILE A 72 -28.49 19.12 18.15
N LEU A 73 -28.78 19.34 16.86
CA LEU A 73 -27.97 18.79 15.78
C LEU A 73 -26.52 19.31 15.84
N ALA A 74 -26.34 20.62 16.04
CA ALA A 74 -25.02 21.24 16.15
C ALA A 74 -24.23 20.71 17.37
N PHE A 75 -24.92 20.40 18.47
CA PHE A 75 -24.32 19.75 19.64
C PHE A 75 -23.80 18.35 19.28
N TRP A 76 -24.63 17.49 18.69
CA TRP A 76 -24.23 16.13 18.32
C TRP A 76 -23.14 16.10 17.25
N GLN A 77 -23.16 16.99 16.28
CA GLN A 77 -22.05 17.16 15.34
C GLN A 77 -20.75 17.59 16.04
N GLY A 78 -20.83 18.41 17.08
CA GLY A 78 -19.71 18.74 17.94
C GLY A 78 -19.17 17.52 18.68
N VAL A 79 -20.04 16.70 19.26
CA VAL A 79 -19.68 15.44 19.93
C VAL A 79 -18.95 14.50 18.97
N ILE A 80 -19.47 14.32 17.74
CA ILE A 80 -18.80 13.53 16.70
C ILE A 80 -17.40 14.10 16.44
N SER A 81 -17.30 15.40 16.15
CA SER A 81 -16.02 16.05 15.82
C SER A 81 -14.98 15.87 16.92
N TYR A 82 -15.38 16.05 18.19
CA TYR A 82 -14.48 15.93 19.33
C TYR A 82 -14.09 14.49 19.63
N ALA A 83 -15.03 13.54 19.51
CA ALA A 83 -14.73 12.11 19.69
C ALA A 83 -13.76 11.61 18.60
N LEU A 84 -14.02 11.94 17.34
CA LEU A 84 -13.13 11.60 16.22
C LEU A 84 -11.75 12.24 16.38
N ALA A 85 -11.69 13.53 16.72
CA ALA A 85 -10.43 14.24 16.93
C ALA A 85 -9.60 13.61 18.05
N PHE A 86 -10.23 13.32 19.19
CA PHE A 86 -9.57 12.68 20.33
C PHE A 86 -9.00 11.30 19.98
N ASP A 87 -9.76 10.48 19.27
CA ASP A 87 -9.32 9.15 18.89
C ASP A 87 -8.15 9.21 17.88
N ILE A 88 -8.34 9.96 16.78
CA ILE A 88 -7.33 10.08 15.71
C ILE A 88 -6.04 10.72 16.24
N VAL A 89 -6.13 11.76 17.08
CA VAL A 89 -4.93 12.40 17.67
C VAL A 89 -4.21 11.45 18.61
N SER A 90 -4.94 10.60 19.35
CA SER A 90 -4.34 9.58 20.22
C SER A 90 -3.52 8.58 19.39
N PHE A 91 -4.00 8.16 18.22
CA PHE A 91 -3.21 7.33 17.31
C PHE A 91 -2.02 8.05 16.68
N GLY A 92 -2.16 9.35 16.39
CA GLY A 92 -1.04 10.18 15.94
C GLY A 92 0.08 10.20 16.99
N TRP A 93 -0.26 10.49 18.25
CA TRP A 93 0.70 10.47 19.35
C TRP A 93 1.29 9.08 19.61
N LYS A 94 0.50 8.01 19.50
CA LYS A 94 1.04 6.64 19.57
C LYS A 94 2.15 6.39 18.55
N LYS A 95 2.05 6.95 17.34
CA LYS A 95 3.11 6.84 16.32
C LYS A 95 4.33 7.67 16.69
N VAL A 96 4.14 8.92 17.16
CA VAL A 96 5.24 9.80 17.58
C VAL A 96 6.04 9.20 18.74
N PHE A 97 5.37 8.64 19.74
CA PHE A 97 6.02 7.95 20.87
C PHE A 97 6.56 6.56 20.49
N GLY A 98 6.53 6.20 19.20
CA GLY A 98 6.97 4.92 18.71
C GLY A 98 6.21 3.74 19.30
N LEU A 99 4.98 3.90 19.79
CA LEU A 99 4.10 2.80 20.23
C LEU A 99 3.48 2.04 19.03
N GLN A 100 3.56 2.63 17.83
CA GLN A 100 3.23 2.03 16.53
C GLN A 100 4.39 2.25 15.57
N PHE A 101 4.45 1.45 14.50
CA PHE A 101 5.54 1.49 13.50
C PHE A 101 6.92 1.19 14.10
N ARG A 102 6.96 0.20 15.01
CA ARG A 102 8.21 -0.35 15.55
C ARG A 102 8.83 -1.33 14.56
N PRO A 103 10.17 -1.52 14.61
CA PRO A 103 10.80 -2.69 14.03
C PRO A 103 10.11 -3.96 14.52
N VAL A 104 9.97 -4.94 13.62
CA VAL A 104 9.37 -6.23 13.99
C VAL A 104 10.25 -6.98 15.01
N PRO A 105 9.68 -7.88 15.82
CA PRO A 105 10.47 -8.74 16.68
C PRO A 105 11.47 -9.59 15.87
N LEU A 106 12.63 -9.89 16.47
CA LEU A 106 13.67 -10.68 15.81
C LEU A 106 13.16 -12.06 15.35
N SER A 107 12.31 -12.70 16.16
CA SER A 107 11.69 -13.98 15.80
C SER A 107 10.81 -13.93 14.55
N ILE A 108 10.28 -12.75 14.19
CA ILE A 108 9.53 -12.53 12.95
C ILE A 108 10.47 -12.16 11.82
N ALA A 109 11.51 -11.37 12.10
CA ALA A 109 12.52 -10.98 11.11
C ALA A 109 13.28 -12.20 10.54
N ASP A 110 13.44 -13.26 11.33
CA ASP A 110 14.07 -14.52 10.90
C ASP A 110 13.18 -15.38 9.99
N ILE A 111 11.87 -15.13 9.96
CA ILE A 111 10.94 -15.85 9.09
C ILE A 111 11.13 -15.33 7.65
N PRO A 112 11.32 -16.21 6.66
CA PRO A 112 11.38 -15.80 5.25
C PRO A 112 10.18 -14.93 4.88
N THR A 113 10.40 -13.82 4.17
CA THR A 113 9.35 -12.85 3.83
C THR A 113 8.15 -13.51 3.13
N GLY A 114 8.38 -14.54 2.30
CA GLY A 114 7.31 -15.28 1.63
C GLY A 114 6.43 -16.15 2.55
N GLU A 115 6.86 -16.39 3.79
CA GLU A 115 6.15 -17.20 4.79
C GLU A 115 5.56 -16.35 5.92
N GLN A 116 5.88 -15.05 5.99
CA GLN A 116 5.31 -14.14 6.98
C GLN A 116 3.82 -13.88 6.70
N VAL A 117 3.01 -13.84 7.76
CA VAL A 117 1.60 -13.43 7.64
C VAL A 117 1.50 -11.97 7.19
N PRO A 118 0.40 -11.56 6.51
CA PRO A 118 0.27 -10.23 5.90
C PRO A 118 0.54 -9.07 6.87
N SER A 119 0.07 -9.17 8.11
CA SER A 119 0.27 -8.14 9.13
C SER A 119 1.75 -7.87 9.42
N TRP A 120 2.61 -8.89 9.45
CA TRP A 120 4.05 -8.71 9.69
C TRP A 120 4.78 -8.08 8.51
N LEU A 121 4.36 -8.38 7.28
CA LEU A 121 4.86 -7.70 6.09
C LEU A 121 4.55 -6.20 6.14
N MET A 122 3.33 -5.86 6.55
CA MET A 122 2.93 -4.47 6.74
C MET A 122 3.78 -3.79 7.83
N TRP A 123 4.00 -4.45 8.97
CA TRP A 123 4.82 -3.90 10.04
C TRP A 123 6.29 -3.75 9.65
N HIS A 124 6.83 -4.64 8.82
CA HIS A 124 8.15 -4.45 8.20
C HIS A 124 8.21 -3.14 7.40
N PHE A 125 7.25 -2.94 6.50
CA PHE A 125 7.19 -1.75 5.65
C PHE A 125 7.13 -0.46 6.47
N TYR A 126 6.18 -0.40 7.41
CA TYR A 126 6.01 0.80 8.24
C TYR A 126 7.11 0.99 9.29
N GLY A 127 7.66 -0.10 9.83
CA GLY A 127 8.75 -0.07 10.81
C GLY A 127 10.10 0.31 10.20
N TYR A 128 10.26 0.16 8.88
CA TYR A 128 11.50 0.52 8.18
C TYR A 128 11.72 2.04 8.10
N SER A 129 10.68 2.81 7.73
CA SER A 129 10.80 4.25 7.51
C SER A 129 10.16 5.08 8.63
N HIS A 130 10.98 5.50 9.60
CA HIS A 130 10.54 6.38 10.68
C HIS A 130 9.96 7.71 10.16
N THR A 131 10.60 8.31 9.15
CA THR A 131 10.16 9.57 8.54
C THR A 131 8.75 9.45 7.95
N PHE A 132 8.45 8.36 7.25
CA PHE A 132 7.12 8.11 6.73
C PHE A 132 6.07 8.01 7.84
N GLY A 133 6.40 7.28 8.92
CA GLY A 133 5.57 7.19 10.11
C GLY A 133 5.26 8.56 10.74
N MET A 134 6.26 9.45 10.81
CA MET A 134 6.11 10.81 11.35
C MET A 134 5.25 11.72 10.47
N ILE A 135 5.31 11.58 9.14
CA ILE A 135 4.43 12.31 8.22
C ILE A 135 2.96 11.91 8.46
N VAL A 136 2.68 10.60 8.53
CA VAL A 136 1.34 10.10 8.82
C VAL A 136 0.84 10.59 10.18
N ALA A 137 1.69 10.52 11.21
CA ALA A 137 1.36 11.00 12.54
C ALA A 137 1.05 12.50 12.57
N SER A 138 1.84 13.32 11.86
CA SER A 138 1.65 14.76 11.76
C SER A 138 0.32 15.11 11.07
N ALA A 139 -0.03 14.39 9.99
CA ALA A 139 -1.32 14.56 9.33
C ALA A 139 -2.50 14.23 10.26
N GLN A 140 -2.39 13.15 11.06
CA GLN A 140 -3.38 12.80 12.08
C GLN A 140 -3.52 13.89 13.15
N ILE A 141 -2.40 14.41 13.67
CA ILE A 141 -2.42 15.41 14.75
C ILE A 141 -2.95 16.76 14.26
N ILE A 142 -2.41 17.28 13.16
CA ILE A 142 -2.82 18.56 12.57
C ILE A 142 -4.29 18.48 12.15
N GLY A 143 -4.67 17.42 11.45
CA GLY A 143 -6.05 17.21 11.01
C GLY A 143 -7.03 17.15 12.19
N SER A 144 -6.69 16.44 13.26
CA SER A 144 -7.53 16.38 14.47
C SER A 144 -7.64 17.71 15.18
N PHE A 145 -6.55 18.49 15.26
CA PHE A 145 -6.60 19.83 15.83
C PHE A 145 -7.55 20.74 15.03
N LEU A 146 -7.48 20.68 13.70
CA LEU A 146 -8.37 21.45 12.82
C LEU A 146 -9.84 21.01 12.94
N LEU A 147 -10.13 19.74 13.26
CA LEU A 147 -11.50 19.26 13.52
C LEU A 147 -12.14 19.90 14.77
N LEU A 148 -11.35 20.37 15.74
CA LEU A 148 -11.87 20.96 16.97
C LEU A 148 -12.54 22.32 16.71
N PHE A 149 -12.07 23.07 15.71
CA PHE A 149 -12.60 24.40 15.43
C PHE A 149 -13.63 24.36 14.30
N ARG A 150 -14.82 24.89 14.56
CA ARG A 150 -15.93 24.90 13.58
C ARG A 150 -15.56 25.53 12.24
N ARG A 151 -14.63 26.50 12.24
CA ARG A 151 -14.16 27.22 11.03
C ARG A 151 -13.20 26.38 10.17
N THR A 152 -12.36 25.54 10.79
CA THR A 152 -11.35 24.73 10.10
C THR A 152 -11.75 23.26 9.94
N ARG A 153 -12.91 22.87 10.47
CA ARG A 153 -13.38 21.47 10.48
C ARG A 153 -13.36 20.83 9.10
N LEU A 154 -13.83 21.54 8.06
CA LEU A 154 -13.83 21.01 6.70
C LEU A 154 -12.41 20.67 6.21
N LEU A 155 -11.44 21.55 6.48
CA LEU A 155 -10.04 21.32 6.15
C LEU A 155 -9.48 20.11 6.92
N GLY A 156 -9.76 20.02 8.22
CA GLY A 156 -9.40 18.86 9.04
C GLY A 156 -9.99 17.55 8.47
N THR A 157 -11.26 17.55 8.08
CA THR A 157 -11.91 16.40 7.46
C THR A 157 -11.25 16.00 6.13
N ILE A 158 -10.92 16.96 5.26
CA ILE A 158 -10.26 16.69 3.97
C ILE A 158 -8.87 16.10 4.15
N ILE A 159 -8.11 16.54 5.16
CA ILE A 159 -6.78 16.01 5.47
C ILE A 159 -6.89 14.59 6.05
N LEU A 160 -7.81 14.38 7.01
CA LEU A 160 -7.91 13.12 7.74
C LEU A 160 -8.58 12.01 6.95
N LEU A 161 -9.54 12.31 6.09
CA LEU A 161 -10.33 11.28 5.43
C LEU A 161 -9.47 10.35 4.55
N PRO A 162 -8.57 10.83 3.67
CA PRO A 162 -7.67 9.95 2.91
C PRO A 162 -6.77 9.11 3.81
N VAL A 163 -6.25 9.69 4.91
CA VAL A 163 -5.40 8.99 5.87
C VAL A 163 -6.17 7.86 6.56
N MET A 164 -7.38 8.14 7.04
CA MET A 164 -8.20 7.14 7.73
C MET A 164 -8.75 6.07 6.80
N VAL A 165 -9.08 6.41 5.54
CA VAL A 165 -9.47 5.42 4.51
C VAL A 165 -8.29 4.50 4.18
N ASN A 166 -7.08 5.05 4.05
CA ASN A 166 -5.89 4.23 3.83
C ASN A 166 -5.63 3.28 5.02
N ILE A 167 -5.72 3.78 6.26
CA ILE A 167 -5.58 2.95 7.47
C ILE A 167 -6.67 1.87 7.53
N LEU A 168 -7.91 2.19 7.16
CA LEU A 168 -9.01 1.23 7.07
C LEU A 168 -8.70 0.10 6.10
N PHE A 169 -8.24 0.43 4.89
CA PHE A 169 -7.86 -0.58 3.90
C PHE A 169 -6.67 -1.41 4.36
N ILE A 170 -5.69 -0.80 5.01
CA ILE A 170 -4.57 -1.54 5.58
C ILE A 170 -5.05 -2.53 6.64
N ASN A 171 -5.91 -2.09 7.57
CA ASN A 171 -6.47 -2.96 8.60
C ASN A 171 -7.24 -4.14 8.01
N TYR A 172 -7.97 -3.92 6.92
CA TYR A 172 -8.75 -4.94 6.24
C TYR A 172 -7.88 -5.92 5.44
N PHE A 173 -7.07 -5.42 4.50
CA PHE A 173 -6.30 -6.25 3.57
C PHE A 173 -5.10 -6.94 4.24
N TYR A 174 -4.52 -6.34 5.28
CA TYR A 174 -3.42 -6.95 6.06
C TYR A 174 -3.89 -7.62 7.36
N GLN A 175 -5.20 -7.75 7.57
CA GLN A 175 -5.80 -8.55 8.64
C GLN A 175 -5.27 -8.21 10.05
N LEU A 176 -5.22 -6.93 10.39
CA LEU A 176 -4.66 -6.44 11.67
C LEU A 176 -5.53 -6.75 12.90
N GLY A 177 -6.71 -7.34 12.69
CA GLY A 177 -7.63 -7.75 13.75
C GLY A 177 -8.90 -6.90 13.81
N ILE A 178 -9.91 -7.42 14.52
CA ILE A 178 -11.27 -6.87 14.55
C ILE A 178 -11.32 -5.50 15.26
N GLY A 179 -10.54 -5.31 16.32
CA GLY A 179 -10.50 -4.06 17.09
C GLY A 179 -10.04 -2.85 16.25
N PRO A 180 -8.81 -2.87 15.70
CA PRO A 180 -8.31 -1.82 14.81
C PRO A 180 -9.21 -1.60 13.59
N LEU A 181 -9.75 -2.68 13.01
CA LEU A 181 -10.67 -2.60 11.89
C LEU A 181 -11.95 -1.83 12.26
N TYR A 182 -12.65 -2.24 13.32
CA TYR A 182 -13.83 -1.54 13.84
C TYR A 182 -13.54 -0.05 14.07
N GLN A 183 -12.43 0.25 14.74
CA GLN A 183 -12.06 1.63 15.04
C GLN A 183 -11.83 2.44 13.77
N SER A 184 -11.08 1.91 12.80
CA SER A 184 -10.87 2.60 11.52
C SER A 184 -12.16 2.78 10.70
N ILE A 185 -13.12 1.84 10.77
CA ILE A 185 -14.44 1.97 10.14
C ILE A 185 -15.18 3.16 10.76
N VAL A 186 -15.33 3.18 12.09
CA VAL A 186 -16.04 4.25 12.80
C VAL A 186 -15.45 5.62 12.47
N LEU A 187 -14.11 5.73 12.49
CA LEU A 187 -13.42 6.98 12.21
C LEU A 187 -13.59 7.43 10.75
N ALA A 188 -13.43 6.52 9.78
CA ALA A 188 -13.61 6.84 8.37
C ALA A 188 -15.05 7.25 8.06
N PHE A 189 -16.05 6.49 8.51
CA PHE A 189 -17.46 6.82 8.32
C PHE A 189 -17.88 8.10 9.06
N GLY A 190 -17.32 8.36 10.24
CA GLY A 190 -17.53 9.61 10.95
C GLY A 190 -17.00 10.83 10.19
N LEU A 191 -15.83 10.71 9.56
CA LEU A 191 -15.28 11.74 8.68
C LEU A 191 -16.11 11.93 7.40
N VAL A 192 -16.58 10.83 6.78
CA VAL A 192 -17.52 10.91 5.65
C VAL A 192 -18.79 11.65 6.05
N TYR A 193 -19.36 11.33 7.22
CA TYR A 193 -20.53 12.04 7.73
C TYR A 193 -20.26 13.55 7.90
N LEU A 194 -19.11 13.93 8.48
CA LEU A 194 -18.74 15.34 8.62
C LEU A 194 -18.54 16.03 7.27
N LEU A 195 -17.98 15.33 6.28
CA LEU A 195 -17.80 15.84 4.92
C LEU A 195 -19.17 16.08 4.25
N LEU A 196 -20.09 15.13 4.38
CA LEU A 196 -21.45 15.23 3.84
C LEU A 196 -22.24 16.36 4.53
N ALA A 197 -22.05 16.56 5.84
CA ALA A 197 -22.67 17.67 6.56
C ALA A 197 -22.20 19.05 6.06
N GLU A 198 -20.98 19.13 5.52
CA GLU A 198 -20.38 20.34 4.95
C GLU A 198 -20.46 20.37 3.40
N TYR A 199 -21.17 19.42 2.78
CA TYR A 199 -21.31 19.30 1.32
C TYR A 199 -21.75 20.61 0.62
N PRO A 200 -22.69 21.41 1.14
CA PRO A 200 -23.05 22.68 0.50
C PRO A 200 -21.87 23.66 0.39
N ARG A 201 -20.95 23.67 1.37
CA ARG A 201 -19.74 24.50 1.32
C ARG A 201 -18.76 23.99 0.27
N LEU A 202 -18.61 22.67 0.15
CA LEU A 202 -17.80 22.06 -0.90
C LEU A 202 -18.33 22.38 -2.29
N VAL A 203 -19.64 22.28 -2.50
CA VAL A 203 -20.25 22.62 -3.79
C VAL A 203 -20.00 24.08 -4.15
N THR A 204 -20.13 24.98 -3.17
CA THR A 204 -19.86 26.40 -3.37
C THR A 204 -18.39 26.64 -3.72
N PHE A 205 -17.47 25.97 -3.01
CA PHE A 205 -16.03 26.11 -3.24
C PHE A 205 -15.58 25.54 -4.59
N PHE A 206 -16.07 24.37 -5.00
CA PHE A 206 -15.58 23.69 -6.22
C PHE A 206 -16.32 24.11 -7.49
N PHE A 207 -17.61 24.41 -7.40
CA PHE A 207 -18.44 24.65 -8.59
C PHE A 207 -18.90 26.11 -8.73
N ASN A 208 -18.91 26.88 -7.63
CA ASN A 208 -19.35 28.29 -7.65
C ASN A 208 -18.21 29.28 -7.36
N ALA A 209 -16.96 28.81 -7.24
CA ALA A 209 -15.82 29.71 -7.12
C ALA A 209 -15.62 30.47 -8.45
N GLN A 210 -15.41 31.78 -8.33
CA GLN A 210 -15.11 32.62 -9.50
C GLN A 210 -13.67 32.37 -9.94
N GLU A 211 -13.48 31.99 -11.20
CA GLU A 211 -12.16 31.92 -11.82
C GLU A 211 -11.61 33.34 -12.00
N SER A 212 -10.39 33.59 -11.53
CA SER A 212 -9.69 34.86 -11.73
C SER A 212 -8.99 34.96 -13.10
N LEU A 213 -8.90 33.85 -13.83
CA LEU A 213 -8.26 33.78 -15.13
C LEU A 213 -9.26 34.02 -16.27
N PRO A 214 -8.86 34.72 -17.33
CA PRO A 214 -9.72 34.92 -18.49
C PRO A 214 -10.02 33.59 -19.17
N ALA A 215 -11.29 33.37 -19.52
CA ALA A 215 -11.70 32.16 -20.20
C ALA A 215 -11.08 32.09 -21.61
N ILE A 216 -10.32 31.03 -21.89
CA ILE A 216 -9.83 30.76 -23.24
C ILE A 216 -11.02 30.37 -24.14
N SER A 217 -11.28 31.17 -25.18
CA SER A 217 -12.33 30.92 -26.17
C SER A 217 -11.83 29.98 -27.28
N LEU A 218 -11.63 28.70 -26.96
CA LEU A 218 -11.29 27.64 -27.92
C LEU A 218 -12.51 27.22 -28.79
N GLY A 219 -13.33 28.17 -29.23
CA GLY A 219 -14.60 27.91 -29.92
C GLY A 219 -15.63 27.25 -28.99
N SER A 220 -16.28 26.17 -29.45
CA SER A 220 -17.39 25.52 -28.74
C SER A 220 -16.94 24.63 -27.56
N ASN A 221 -17.81 24.45 -26.55
CA ASN A 221 -17.58 23.51 -25.44
C ASN A 221 -17.31 22.07 -25.91
N LYS A 222 -17.75 21.70 -27.13
CA LYS A 222 -17.47 20.39 -27.74
C LYS A 222 -15.98 20.21 -28.01
N ILE A 223 -15.29 21.24 -28.49
CA ILE A 223 -13.84 21.19 -28.77
C ILE A 223 -13.06 21.00 -27.46
N LYS A 224 -13.42 21.78 -26.41
CA LYS A 224 -12.80 21.63 -25.08
C LYS A 224 -12.94 20.22 -24.52
N ASN A 225 -14.14 19.63 -24.60
CA ASN A 225 -14.38 18.27 -24.14
C ASN A 225 -13.71 17.22 -25.04
N ALA A 226 -13.62 17.45 -26.35
CA ALA A 226 -12.88 16.59 -27.26
C ALA A 226 -11.38 16.58 -26.95
N VAL A 227 -10.77 17.74 -26.64
CA VAL A 227 -9.37 17.82 -26.21
C VAL A 227 -9.15 17.07 -24.90
N ARG A 228 -10.04 17.25 -23.90
CA ARG A 228 -9.97 16.50 -22.62
C ARG A 228 -10.03 14.99 -22.84
N LEU A 229 -10.97 14.53 -23.68
CA LEU A 229 -11.10 13.12 -24.02
C LEU A 229 -9.88 12.62 -24.80
N LEU A 230 -9.39 13.40 -25.76
CA LEU A 230 -8.20 13.07 -26.56
C LEU A 230 -6.98 12.86 -25.66
N ILE A 231 -6.74 13.73 -24.68
CA ILE A 231 -5.63 13.56 -23.72
C ILE A 231 -5.77 12.25 -22.96
N MET A 232 -6.97 11.91 -22.47
CA MET A 232 -7.21 10.64 -21.77
C MET A 232 -7.01 9.43 -22.69
N VAL A 233 -7.47 9.51 -23.94
CA VAL A 233 -7.32 8.46 -24.96
C VAL A 233 -5.85 8.29 -25.37
N LEU A 234 -5.10 9.39 -25.53
CA LEU A 234 -3.68 9.34 -25.86
C LEU A 234 -2.86 8.76 -24.70
N ALA A 235 -3.15 9.15 -23.46
CA ALA A 235 -2.52 8.57 -22.28
C ALA A 235 -2.80 7.06 -22.19
N PHE A 236 -4.06 6.65 -22.39
CA PHE A 236 -4.44 5.25 -22.44
C PHE A 236 -3.74 4.51 -23.59
N GLY A 237 -3.78 5.07 -24.81
CA GLY A 237 -3.18 4.48 -26.00
C GLY A 237 -1.68 4.32 -25.87
N TYR A 238 -0.98 5.31 -25.31
CA TYR A 238 0.46 5.24 -25.04
C TYR A 238 0.80 4.08 -24.08
N ILE A 239 0.09 3.99 -22.95
CA ILE A 239 0.31 2.92 -21.98
C ILE A 239 -0.13 1.55 -22.52
N TYR A 240 -1.21 1.50 -23.30
CA TYR A 240 -1.69 0.26 -23.91
C TYR A 240 -0.72 -0.26 -24.98
N LEU A 241 -0.14 0.62 -25.79
CA LEU A 241 0.93 0.25 -26.73
C LEU A 241 2.17 -0.26 -26.00
N PHE A 242 2.56 0.39 -24.90
CA PHE A 242 3.64 -0.10 -24.04
C PHE A 242 3.31 -1.48 -23.47
N TYR A 243 2.09 -1.69 -22.98
CA TYR A 243 1.62 -2.99 -22.47
C TYR A 243 1.65 -4.09 -23.55
N LEU A 244 1.16 -3.81 -24.76
CA LEU A 244 1.21 -4.76 -25.88
C LEU A 244 2.66 -5.12 -26.25
N ARG A 245 3.55 -4.12 -26.24
CA ARG A 245 4.99 -4.34 -26.46
C ARG A 245 5.60 -5.23 -25.38
N SER A 246 5.22 -5.03 -24.11
CA SER A 246 5.71 -5.84 -23.00
C SER A 246 5.17 -7.27 -23.04
N GLN A 247 3.88 -7.49 -23.36
CA GLN A 247 3.30 -8.83 -23.50
C GLN A 247 3.88 -9.64 -24.66
N ALA A 248 4.30 -8.97 -25.75
CA ALA A 248 4.97 -9.63 -26.86
C ALA A 248 6.31 -10.27 -26.43
N ALA A 249 6.93 -9.78 -25.37
CA ALA A 249 8.03 -10.48 -24.69
C ALA A 249 7.44 -11.60 -23.81
N ARG A 250 7.10 -12.74 -24.44
CA ARG A 250 6.70 -13.95 -23.71
C ARG A 250 7.77 -14.33 -22.69
N GLU A 251 7.35 -14.81 -21.51
CA GLU A 251 8.26 -15.48 -20.59
C GLU A 251 9.04 -16.55 -21.35
N SER A 252 10.35 -16.38 -21.40
CA SER A 252 11.25 -17.33 -22.02
C SER A 252 11.06 -18.71 -21.40
N GLU A 253 11.19 -19.76 -22.20
CA GLU A 253 11.13 -21.13 -21.71
C GLU A 253 12.24 -21.46 -20.68
N LEU A 254 13.26 -20.61 -20.57
CA LEU A 254 14.30 -20.72 -19.54
C LEU A 254 13.88 -20.10 -18.20
N TYR A 255 12.77 -19.38 -18.12
CA TYR A 255 12.32 -18.67 -16.92
C TYR A 255 12.28 -19.58 -15.69
N GLY A 256 12.88 -19.10 -14.60
CA GLY A 256 12.94 -19.80 -13.31
C GLY A 256 14.27 -19.66 -12.60
N VAL A 257 14.35 -20.34 -11.45
CA VAL A 257 15.53 -20.35 -10.59
C VAL A 257 16.27 -21.68 -10.73
N TYR A 258 17.57 -21.63 -11.00
CA TYR A 258 18.38 -22.82 -11.25
C TYR A 258 19.58 -22.91 -10.32
N ASP A 259 19.74 -24.05 -9.65
CA ASP A 259 20.98 -24.37 -8.93
C ASP A 259 22.03 -24.92 -9.90
N VAL A 260 23.28 -24.50 -9.71
CA VAL A 260 24.42 -24.97 -10.49
C VAL A 260 24.89 -26.31 -9.91
N LYS A 261 24.79 -27.39 -10.70
CA LYS A 261 25.21 -28.75 -10.30
C LYS A 261 26.61 -29.11 -10.79
N SER A 262 27.04 -28.50 -11.89
CA SER A 262 28.39 -28.67 -12.42
C SER A 262 28.82 -27.38 -13.10
N LEU A 263 30.07 -26.98 -12.86
CA LEU A 263 30.72 -25.84 -13.49
C LEU A 263 32.09 -26.28 -13.98
N ARG A 264 32.34 -26.13 -15.28
CA ARG A 264 33.68 -26.25 -15.87
C ARG A 264 34.07 -24.94 -16.52
N ILE A 265 35.25 -24.44 -16.16
CA ILE A 265 35.87 -23.26 -16.77
C ILE A 265 37.15 -23.74 -17.44
N ASN A 266 37.36 -23.41 -18.72
CA ASN A 266 38.53 -23.85 -19.48
C ASN A 266 38.79 -25.36 -19.39
N LYS A 267 37.70 -26.15 -19.48
CA LYS A 267 37.66 -27.61 -19.35
C LYS A 267 38.03 -28.17 -17.97
N GLN A 268 38.38 -27.32 -16.99
CA GLN A 268 38.67 -27.74 -15.62
C GLN A 268 37.42 -27.72 -14.77
N LEU A 269 37.16 -28.80 -14.02
CA LEU A 269 36.03 -28.90 -13.12
C LEU A 269 36.25 -28.01 -11.90
N THR A 270 35.34 -27.06 -11.69
CA THR A 270 35.37 -26.19 -10.51
C THR A 270 34.62 -26.86 -9.36
N SER A 271 35.25 -26.95 -8.18
CA SER A 271 34.62 -27.53 -7.00
C SER A 271 33.51 -26.62 -6.47
N LEU A 272 32.28 -27.12 -6.44
CA LEU A 272 31.11 -26.41 -5.89
C LEU A 272 30.91 -26.64 -4.39
N LYS A 273 31.74 -27.50 -3.74
CA LYS A 273 31.59 -27.91 -2.34
C LYS A 273 32.22 -26.94 -1.33
N ALA A 274 33.00 -25.96 -1.76
CA ALA A 274 33.60 -24.99 -0.85
C ALA A 274 32.57 -23.89 -0.49
N MET A 275 31.67 -24.18 0.46
CA MET A 275 30.64 -23.26 0.97
C MET A 275 31.17 -21.94 1.61
N GLY A 276 32.48 -21.66 1.52
CA GLY A 276 33.11 -20.44 2.03
C GLY A 276 33.92 -19.64 1.00
N GLN A 277 33.95 -20.03 -0.28
CA GLN A 277 34.58 -19.23 -1.32
C GLN A 277 33.57 -18.31 -1.98
N ASP A 278 33.58 -17.02 -1.66
CA ASP A 278 32.61 -16.02 -2.16
C ASP A 278 32.56 -15.81 -3.70
N SER A 279 33.34 -16.58 -4.48
CA SER A 279 33.44 -16.47 -5.94
C SER A 279 32.83 -17.65 -6.70
N ILE A 280 32.15 -18.58 -6.01
CA ILE A 280 31.54 -19.75 -6.67
C ILE A 280 30.15 -19.40 -7.19
N LEU A 281 29.96 -19.52 -8.50
CA LEU A 281 28.66 -19.44 -9.15
C LEU A 281 27.78 -20.61 -8.69
N ASN A 282 26.79 -20.32 -7.84
CA ASN A 282 25.94 -21.34 -7.22
C ASN A 282 24.51 -21.34 -7.75
N ARG A 283 24.04 -20.20 -8.27
CA ARG A 283 22.67 -20.05 -8.77
C ARG A 283 22.60 -19.17 -10.00
N VAL A 284 21.74 -19.56 -10.93
CA VAL A 284 21.40 -18.79 -12.13
C VAL A 284 19.91 -18.50 -12.10
N TYR A 285 19.54 -17.25 -12.35
CA TYR A 285 18.15 -16.83 -12.49
C TYR A 285 17.91 -16.45 -13.94
N PHE A 286 16.81 -16.94 -14.48
CA PHE A 286 16.22 -16.43 -15.71
C PHE A 286 14.90 -15.79 -15.31
N ASP A 287 14.86 -14.46 -15.33
CA ASP A 287 13.75 -13.67 -14.78
C ASP A 287 12.96 -12.96 -15.88
N ASP A 288 11.90 -12.26 -15.49
CA ASP A 288 11.06 -11.46 -16.37
C ASP A 288 11.90 -10.45 -17.18
N GLY A 289 11.45 -10.16 -18.40
CA GLY A 289 12.17 -9.32 -19.35
C GLY A 289 13.51 -9.93 -19.77
N ASN A 290 13.61 -11.25 -19.90
CA ASN A 290 14.81 -11.99 -20.28
C ASN A 290 16.07 -11.59 -19.49
N ALA A 291 15.95 -11.39 -18.18
CA ALA A 291 17.12 -11.16 -17.35
C ALA A 291 17.84 -12.48 -17.07
N CYS A 292 19.16 -12.51 -17.23
CA CYS A 292 20.02 -13.60 -16.77
C CYS A 292 20.88 -13.08 -15.62
N ILE A 293 20.74 -13.69 -14.44
CA ILE A 293 21.46 -13.27 -13.24
C ILE A 293 22.32 -14.43 -12.77
N LEU A 294 23.64 -14.21 -12.72
CA LEU A 294 24.60 -15.15 -12.17
C LEU A 294 24.89 -14.74 -10.73
N GLN A 295 24.58 -15.60 -9.76
CA GLN A 295 24.83 -15.35 -8.35
C GLN A 295 26.02 -16.18 -7.84
N PHE A 296 26.91 -15.50 -7.12
CA PHE A 296 28.13 -16.07 -6.57
C PHE A 296 28.02 -16.14 -5.04
N ASN A 297 27.42 -17.23 -4.53
CA ASN A 297 27.19 -17.53 -3.11
C ASN A 297 26.31 -16.54 -2.31
N SER A 298 26.29 -15.26 -2.64
CA SER A 298 25.57 -14.20 -1.93
C SER A 298 24.81 -13.30 -2.91
N HIS A 299 23.66 -12.78 -2.46
CA HIS A 299 22.89 -11.80 -3.23
C HIS A 299 23.65 -10.48 -3.46
N LYS A 300 24.67 -10.20 -2.63
CA LYS A 300 25.60 -9.07 -2.79
C LYS A 300 26.66 -9.28 -3.86
N ARG A 301 26.65 -10.44 -4.52
CA ARG A 301 27.60 -10.80 -5.59
C ARG A 301 26.84 -11.43 -6.73
N ARG A 302 26.28 -10.58 -7.57
CA ARG A 302 25.57 -10.98 -8.79
C ARG A 302 26.11 -10.24 -10.00
N LEU A 303 26.07 -10.91 -11.13
CA LEU A 303 26.17 -10.30 -12.45
C LEU A 303 24.79 -10.32 -13.08
N PHE A 304 24.34 -9.18 -13.58
CA PHE A 304 23.04 -9.05 -14.20
C PHE A 304 23.24 -8.76 -15.69
N GLY A 305 22.59 -9.57 -16.51
CA GLY A 305 22.57 -9.43 -17.95
C GLY A 305 21.18 -9.58 -18.51
N HIS A 306 21.03 -9.18 -19.76
CA HIS A 306 19.85 -9.49 -20.57
C HIS A 306 20.25 -10.57 -21.56
N TYR A 307 19.36 -11.51 -21.85
CA TYR A 307 19.64 -12.60 -22.77
C TYR A 307 18.68 -12.68 -23.95
N ASP A 308 19.22 -13.14 -25.07
CA ASP A 308 18.48 -13.58 -26.24
C ASP A 308 18.63 -15.10 -26.34
N TYR A 309 17.51 -15.81 -26.40
CA TYR A 309 17.48 -17.27 -26.55
C TYR A 309 16.61 -17.66 -27.74
N ASP A 310 17.19 -18.43 -28.67
CA ASP A 310 16.48 -19.04 -29.80
C ASP A 310 16.26 -20.53 -29.49
N PRO A 311 15.01 -20.96 -29.21
CA PRO A 311 14.71 -22.36 -28.89
C PRO A 311 14.99 -23.34 -30.04
N GLN A 312 14.88 -22.90 -31.31
CA GLN A 312 15.07 -23.76 -32.48
C GLN A 312 16.56 -24.04 -32.70
N ARG A 313 17.37 -22.99 -32.62
CA ARG A 313 18.83 -23.09 -32.78
C ARG A 313 19.55 -23.47 -31.49
N LYS A 314 18.84 -23.46 -30.36
CA LYS A 314 19.38 -23.64 -29.01
C LYS A 314 20.47 -22.64 -28.65
N THR A 315 20.56 -21.52 -29.37
CA THR A 315 21.58 -20.50 -29.14
C THR A 315 21.13 -19.55 -28.05
N PHE A 316 22.05 -19.27 -27.13
CA PHE A 316 21.86 -18.36 -26.01
C PHE A 316 22.96 -17.32 -26.04
N LYS A 317 22.58 -16.05 -25.88
CA LYS A 317 23.51 -14.95 -25.73
C LYS A 317 23.05 -14.10 -24.56
N SER A 318 23.91 -13.86 -23.58
CA SER A 318 23.63 -12.90 -22.51
C SER A 318 24.74 -11.87 -22.37
N VAL A 319 24.36 -10.60 -22.23
CA VAL A 319 25.29 -9.47 -22.07
C VAL A 319 25.16 -8.95 -20.63
N PHE A 320 26.24 -9.07 -19.85
CA PHE A 320 26.28 -8.72 -18.43
C PHE A 320 26.81 -7.29 -18.22
N ASN A 321 25.88 -6.35 -18.12
CA ASN A 321 26.16 -4.91 -18.03
C ASN A 321 26.15 -4.37 -16.61
N PHE A 322 25.61 -5.12 -15.65
CA PHE A 322 25.51 -4.67 -14.25
C PHE A 322 26.10 -5.70 -13.28
N ILE A 323 26.52 -5.21 -12.11
CA ILE A 323 27.05 -5.99 -11.00
C ILE A 323 26.38 -5.54 -9.70
N SER A 324 26.36 -6.41 -8.68
CA SER A 324 25.88 -6.02 -7.36
C SER A 324 26.68 -4.89 -6.73
N ASP A 325 25.99 -3.98 -6.07
CA ASP A 325 26.55 -3.03 -5.12
C ASP A 325 26.68 -3.62 -3.70
N PRO A 326 27.28 -2.89 -2.73
CA PRO A 326 27.42 -3.37 -1.36
C PRO A 326 26.09 -3.67 -0.63
N THR A 327 24.99 -3.09 -1.10
CA THR A 327 23.63 -3.31 -0.57
C THR A 327 22.98 -4.54 -1.20
N GLY A 328 23.47 -4.99 -2.36
CA GLY A 328 22.94 -6.09 -3.16
C GLY A 328 22.06 -5.66 -4.33
N ASP A 329 21.90 -4.35 -4.54
CA ASP A 329 21.23 -3.78 -5.71
C ASP A 329 22.18 -3.75 -6.92
N TYR A 330 21.75 -3.33 -8.10
CA TYR A 330 22.58 -3.35 -9.32
C TYR A 330 23.24 -1.99 -9.61
N MET A 331 24.50 -2.02 -10.04
CA MET A 331 25.23 -0.86 -10.56
C MET A 331 25.87 -1.16 -11.93
N PRO A 332 26.06 -0.15 -12.81
CA PRO A 332 26.70 -0.35 -14.10
C PRO A 332 28.15 -0.85 -13.97
N ARG A 333 28.56 -1.78 -14.82
CA ARG A 333 29.94 -2.25 -14.92
C ARG A 333 30.77 -1.35 -15.82
N ARG A 334 32.06 -1.25 -15.53
CA ARG A 334 33.04 -0.57 -16.40
C ARG A 334 33.35 -1.36 -17.69
N LYS A 335 33.28 -2.69 -17.61
CA LYS A 335 33.50 -3.61 -18.74
C LYS A 335 32.38 -4.63 -18.78
N THR A 336 31.80 -4.78 -19.96
CA THR A 336 30.72 -5.72 -20.24
C THR A 336 31.31 -7.06 -20.65
N ASP A 337 30.73 -8.16 -20.16
CA ASP A 337 31.06 -9.50 -20.62
C ASP A 337 29.85 -10.09 -21.34
N THR A 338 30.09 -10.89 -22.38
CA THR A 338 29.03 -11.58 -23.12
C THR A 338 29.26 -13.07 -23.03
N LEU A 339 28.25 -13.80 -22.57
CA LEU A 339 28.19 -15.26 -22.65
C LEU A 339 27.47 -15.64 -23.94
N GLN A 340 28.15 -16.34 -24.84
CA GLN A 340 27.56 -16.95 -26.03
C GLN A 340 27.63 -18.46 -25.87
N ALA A 341 26.50 -19.15 -25.89
CA ALA A 341 26.40 -20.55 -25.54
C ALA A 341 25.31 -21.30 -26.30
N ILE A 342 25.37 -22.62 -26.23
CA ILE A 342 24.32 -23.53 -26.67
C ILE A 342 23.65 -24.12 -25.43
N VAL A 343 22.31 -24.15 -25.43
CA VAL A 343 21.48 -24.69 -24.36
C VAL A 343 20.95 -26.07 -24.74
N THR A 344 21.32 -27.09 -23.99
CA THR A 344 20.80 -28.45 -24.17
C THR A 344 19.91 -28.80 -22.98
N ARG A 345 18.68 -29.25 -23.24
CA ARG A 345 17.77 -29.73 -22.18
C ARG A 345 17.95 -31.22 -21.96
N PHE A 346 17.91 -31.63 -20.70
CA PHE A 346 17.83 -33.04 -20.30
C PHE A 346 16.41 -33.36 -19.79
N ASP A 347 16.12 -34.66 -19.64
CA ASP A 347 14.80 -35.25 -19.33
C ASP A 347 13.87 -34.38 -18.47
N SER A 348 12.61 -34.31 -18.88
CA SER A 348 11.50 -33.57 -18.24
C SER A 348 11.63 -32.03 -18.16
N GLY A 349 12.68 -31.43 -18.75
CA GLY A 349 12.87 -29.97 -18.79
C GLY A 349 13.33 -29.33 -17.48
N LYS A 350 13.56 -30.14 -16.44
CA LYS A 350 14.02 -29.68 -15.12
C LYS A 350 15.53 -29.45 -15.05
N ALA A 351 16.30 -29.97 -16.00
CA ALA A 351 17.75 -29.76 -16.07
C ALA A 351 18.16 -29.24 -17.44
N ILE A 352 19.06 -28.26 -17.46
CA ILE A 352 19.63 -27.68 -18.69
C ILE A 352 21.15 -27.62 -18.59
N SER A 353 21.84 -27.89 -19.69
CA SER A 353 23.27 -27.60 -19.85
C SER A 353 23.44 -26.35 -20.69
N ILE A 354 24.30 -25.44 -20.27
CA ILE A 354 24.71 -24.26 -21.03
C ILE A 354 26.21 -24.38 -21.28
N ALA A 355 26.61 -24.51 -22.54
CA ALA A 355 28.02 -24.66 -22.93
C ALA A 355 28.41 -23.62 -23.97
N GLY A 356 29.47 -22.87 -23.72
CA GLY A 356 29.85 -21.73 -24.56
C GLY A 356 31.10 -21.01 -24.11
N PHE A 357 31.18 -19.73 -24.46
CA PHE A 357 32.30 -18.85 -24.13
C PHE A 357 31.80 -17.57 -23.44
N MET A 358 32.51 -17.16 -22.40
CA MET A 358 32.33 -15.86 -21.75
C MET A 358 33.65 -15.10 -21.86
N GLY A 359 33.71 -14.12 -22.76
CA GLY A 359 35.00 -13.53 -23.12
C GLY A 359 35.90 -14.55 -23.82
N GLN A 360 37.08 -14.83 -23.25
CA GLN A 360 38.03 -15.83 -23.79
C GLN A 360 37.89 -17.20 -23.12
N ASP A 361 37.16 -17.30 -22.01
CA ASP A 361 37.06 -18.51 -21.23
C ASP A 361 35.93 -19.41 -21.74
N SER A 362 36.20 -20.71 -21.86
CA SER A 362 35.13 -21.69 -22.14
C SER A 362 34.38 -22.01 -20.85
N LEU A 363 33.06 -21.98 -20.91
CA LEU A 363 32.16 -22.17 -19.78
C LEU A 363 31.20 -23.33 -20.09
N GLN A 364 31.12 -24.31 -19.19
CA GLN A 364 30.10 -25.37 -19.25
C GLN A 364 29.40 -25.47 -17.90
N LEU A 365 28.09 -25.21 -17.91
CA LEU A 365 27.20 -25.25 -16.75
C LEU A 365 26.21 -26.40 -16.90
N VAL A 366 25.96 -27.12 -15.81
CA VAL A 366 24.76 -27.97 -15.67
C VAL A 366 23.90 -27.36 -14.59
N LEU A 367 22.68 -27.01 -14.95
CA LEU A 367 21.72 -26.26 -14.15
C LEU A 367 20.49 -27.11 -13.87
N GLN A 368 20.00 -27.08 -12.64
CA GLN A 368 18.80 -27.79 -12.20
C GLN A 368 17.76 -26.78 -11.72
N LYS A 369 16.57 -26.78 -12.33
CA LYS A 369 15.46 -25.91 -11.96
C LYS A 369 14.96 -26.25 -10.56
N VAL A 370 14.82 -25.22 -9.73
CA VAL A 370 14.31 -25.27 -8.35
C VAL A 370 12.89 -24.71 -8.30
N ARG A 371 12.64 -23.62 -9.02
CA ARG A 371 11.35 -22.93 -9.10
C ARG A 371 11.08 -22.49 -10.53
#